data_AF-A0A7S2GTZ0-F1
#
_entry.id   AF-A0A7S2GTZ0-F1
#
_cell.length_a   1.000
_cell.length_b   1.000
_cell.length_c   1.000
_cell.angle_alpha   90.00
_cell.angle_beta   90.00
_cell.angle_gamma   90.00
#
_symmetry.space_group_name_H-M   'P 1'
#
loop_
_entity.id
_entity.type
_entity.pdbx_description
1 polymer ?
#
loop_
_entity_poly.entity_id
_entity_poly.type
_entity_poly.pdbx_seq_one_letter_code
_entity_poly.pdbx_strand_id
1 'polypeptide(L)'
;MRIETCYVCSGPTYPGKGIKFVRNDAKVFCFCRSKCHKAFKAKLNPRKLKWTKAFRKSAGKEMTVDTTFDFERLRHRPVKYDRELMKTTVRTMERVQQIKEAREKRFWEKRMEPNAAVEKERDLAEVNQGLDLIMHPLAQKETQKIAKRAKVKTAEKA
;
A
#
# COMPACT_ATOMS: atom_id res chain seq x y z
N MET A 1 -0.69 -4.35 -30.23
CA MET A 1 -1.75 -4.07 -29.23
C MET A 1 -1.11 -3.36 -28.04
N ARG A 2 -1.66 -2.23 -27.57
CA ARG A 2 -1.06 -1.43 -26.48
C ARG A 2 -1.98 -1.42 -25.26
N ILE A 3 -1.40 -1.61 -24.07
CA ILE A 3 -2.10 -1.45 -22.80
C ILE A 3 -1.90 0.00 -22.36
N GLU A 4 -2.98 0.75 -22.23
CA GLU A 4 -2.92 2.15 -21.80
C GLU A 4 -3.10 2.27 -20.29
N THR A 5 -2.55 3.33 -19.70
CA THR A 5 -2.78 3.63 -18.29
C THR A 5 -3.99 4.55 -18.12
N CYS A 6 -4.86 4.22 -17.17
CA CYS A 6 -6.02 5.07 -16.86
C CYS A 6 -5.58 6.38 -16.18
N TYR A 7 -6.18 7.49 -16.59
CA TYR A 7 -5.85 8.82 -16.07
C TYR A 7 -6.12 9.00 -14.56
N VAL A 8 -7.20 8.41 -14.03
CA VAL A 8 -7.57 8.56 -12.61
C VAL A 8 -7.02 7.44 -11.74
N CYS A 9 -7.21 6.19 -12.17
CA CYS A 9 -6.85 5.01 -11.38
C CYS A 9 -5.37 4.62 -11.51
N SER A 10 -4.70 5.05 -12.59
CA SER A 10 -3.39 4.56 -13.07
C SER A 10 -3.31 3.04 -13.26
N GLY A 11 -4.45 2.35 -13.29
CA GLY A 11 -4.53 0.93 -13.62
C GLY A 11 -4.49 0.69 -15.13
N PRO A 12 -4.22 -0.57 -15.54
CA PRO A 12 -4.18 -0.94 -16.95
C PRO A 12 -5.57 -0.84 -17.60
N THR A 13 -5.58 -0.38 -18.84
CA THR A 13 -6.77 -0.31 -19.70
C THR A 13 -6.47 -1.14 -20.93
N TYR A 14 -7.05 -2.34 -20.95
CA TYR A 14 -6.92 -3.26 -22.08
C TYR A 14 -7.80 -2.79 -23.26
N PRO A 15 -7.42 -3.12 -24.49
CA PRO A 15 -8.25 -2.83 -25.67
C PRO A 15 -9.67 -3.38 -25.54
N GLY A 16 -10.64 -2.60 -26.03
CA GLY A 16 -12.08 -2.92 -25.87
C GLY A 16 -12.63 -2.68 -24.47
N LYS A 17 -11.83 -2.22 -23.50
CA LYS A 17 -12.29 -1.85 -22.16
C LYS A 17 -12.17 -0.35 -21.92
N GLY A 18 -13.09 0.17 -21.11
CA GLY A 18 -13.04 1.55 -20.66
C GLY A 18 -13.63 2.55 -21.65
N ILE A 19 -13.31 3.82 -21.44
CA ILE A 19 -13.79 4.96 -22.25
C ILE A 19 -12.61 5.87 -22.52
N LYS A 20 -12.53 6.42 -23.75
CA LYS A 20 -11.58 7.47 -24.10
C LYS A 20 -12.34 8.78 -24.28
N PHE A 21 -11.89 9.83 -23.60
CA PHE A 21 -12.40 11.18 -23.77
C PHE A 21 -11.34 12.04 -24.46
N VAL A 22 -11.68 12.64 -25.59
CA VAL A 22 -10.82 13.58 -26.30
C VAL A 22 -11.31 14.98 -25.99
N ARG A 23 -10.43 15.80 -25.43
CA ARG A 23 -10.72 17.21 -25.13
C ARG A 23 -10.29 18.10 -26.31
N ASN A 24 -10.87 19.29 -26.41
CA ASN A 24 -10.62 20.24 -27.50
C ASN A 24 -9.14 20.61 -27.71
N ASP A 25 -8.28 20.47 -26.70
CA ASP A 25 -6.81 20.63 -26.80
C ASP A 25 -6.09 19.39 -27.34
N ALA A 26 -6.81 18.51 -28.02
CA ALA A 26 -6.35 17.21 -28.52
C ALA A 26 -5.79 16.25 -27.45
N LYS A 27 -6.01 16.53 -26.15
CA LYS A 27 -5.58 15.62 -25.08
C LYS A 27 -6.55 14.45 -24.96
N VAL A 28 -5.99 13.25 -24.99
CA VAL A 28 -6.72 12.00 -24.87
C VAL A 28 -6.62 11.49 -23.44
N PHE A 29 -7.77 11.32 -22.80
CA PHE A 29 -7.89 10.74 -21.46
C PHE A 29 -8.49 9.34 -21.56
N CYS A 30 -7.70 8.33 -21.22
CA CYS A 30 -8.16 6.94 -21.14
C CYS A 30 -8.66 6.62 -19.72
N PHE A 31 -9.81 5.97 -19.60
CA PHE A 31 -10.38 5.57 -18.31
C PHE A 31 -10.63 4.07 -18.24
N CYS A 32 -10.17 3.42 -17.16
CA CYS A 32 -10.33 1.98 -16.92
C CYS A 32 -11.81 1.54 -16.77
N ARG A 33 -12.68 2.40 -16.21
CA ARG A 33 -14.09 2.09 -15.88
C ARG A 33 -14.92 3.37 -15.67
N SER A 34 -16.25 3.22 -15.65
CA SER A 34 -17.21 4.33 -15.48
C SER A 34 -16.99 5.13 -14.19
N LYS A 35 -16.59 4.49 -13.08
CA LYS A 35 -16.21 5.16 -11.82
C LYS A 35 -15.16 6.25 -12.04
N CYS A 36 -14.11 5.94 -12.80
CA CYS A 36 -13.02 6.87 -13.08
C CYS A 36 -13.46 8.02 -13.99
N HIS A 37 -14.27 7.70 -15.00
CA HIS A 37 -14.83 8.69 -15.91
C HIS A 37 -15.78 9.66 -15.19
N LYS A 38 -16.67 9.16 -14.32
CA LYS A 38 -17.56 9.98 -13.49
C LYS A 38 -16.76 10.85 -12.51
N ALA A 39 -15.74 10.31 -11.85
CA ALA A 39 -14.87 11.07 -10.97
C ALA A 39 -14.14 12.21 -11.70
N PHE A 40 -13.68 11.96 -12.93
CA PHE A 40 -13.08 12.98 -13.79
C PHE A 40 -14.08 14.07 -14.17
N LYS A 41 -15.30 13.69 -14.58
CA LYS A 41 -16.38 14.65 -14.87
C LYS A 41 -16.78 15.50 -13.65
N ALA A 42 -16.76 14.90 -12.46
CA ALA A 42 -16.97 15.59 -11.19
C ALA A 42 -15.76 16.45 -10.74
N LYS A 43 -14.73 16.59 -11.58
CA LYS A 43 -13.51 17.38 -11.33
C LYS A 43 -12.79 16.99 -10.03
N LEU A 44 -12.90 15.73 -9.62
CA LEU A 44 -12.20 15.24 -8.42
C LEU A 44 -10.71 15.10 -8.71
N ASN A 45 -9.88 15.61 -7.80
CA ASN A 45 -8.43 15.49 -7.91
C ASN A 45 -7.97 14.08 -7.51
N PRO A 46 -7.35 13.28 -8.42
CA PRO A 46 -6.86 11.94 -8.10
C PRO A 46 -5.90 11.92 -6.91
N ARG A 47 -5.09 12.97 -6.70
CA ARG A 47 -4.16 13.08 -5.56
C ARG A 47 -4.84 13.20 -4.20
N LYS A 48 -6.15 13.47 -4.14
CA LYS A 48 -6.95 13.47 -2.91
C LYS A 48 -7.78 12.19 -2.74
N LEU A 49 -7.88 11.35 -3.78
CA LEU A 49 -8.65 10.11 -3.76
C LEU A 49 -7.79 8.94 -3.23
N LYS A 50 -8.06 8.53 -1.98
CA LYS A 50 -7.26 7.54 -1.22
C LYS A 50 -6.99 6.20 -1.94
N TRP A 51 -7.88 5.79 -2.84
CA TRP A 51 -7.80 4.50 -3.56
C TRP A 51 -6.96 4.56 -4.85
N THR A 52 -6.57 5.74 -5.31
CA THR A 52 -5.80 5.88 -6.55
C THR A 52 -4.30 5.68 -6.31
N LYS A 53 -3.57 5.25 -7.34
CA LYS A 53 -2.10 5.17 -7.29
C LYS A 53 -1.46 6.56 -7.16
N ALA A 54 -2.05 7.59 -7.76
CA ALA A 54 -1.59 8.97 -7.63
C ALA A 54 -1.53 9.43 -6.16
N PHE A 55 -2.61 9.21 -5.38
CA PHE A 55 -2.61 9.48 -3.94
C PHE A 55 -1.58 8.64 -3.20
N ARG A 56 -1.49 7.34 -3.51
CA ARG A 56 -0.58 6.42 -2.82
C ARG A 56 0.88 6.81 -2.99
N LYS A 57 1.28 7.22 -4.19
CA LYS A 57 2.62 7.74 -4.49
C LYS A 57 2.90 9.05 -3.76
N SER A 58 1.98 10.02 -3.79
CA SER A 58 2.18 11.30 -3.10
C SER A 58 2.18 11.19 -1.58
N ALA A 59 1.44 10.22 -1.03
CA ALA A 59 1.36 9.97 0.41
C ALA A 59 2.42 8.99 0.93
N GLY A 60 3.43 8.64 0.11
CA GLY A 60 4.52 7.75 0.52
C GLY A 60 4.11 6.29 0.80
N LYS A 61 2.98 5.82 0.26
CA LYS A 61 2.49 4.43 0.44
C LYS A 61 3.10 3.45 -0.56
N GLU A 62 3.74 3.95 -1.60
CA GLU A 62 4.41 3.18 -2.65
C GLU A 62 5.79 3.75 -2.89
N MET A 63 6.71 2.91 -3.38
CA MET A 63 8.03 3.35 -3.84
C MET A 63 7.88 4.24 -5.08
N THR A 64 8.43 5.45 -5.04
CA THR A 64 8.33 6.43 -6.12
C THR A 64 9.62 6.59 -6.92
N VAL A 65 10.77 6.48 -6.26
CA VAL A 65 12.10 6.64 -6.85
C VAL A 65 12.80 5.28 -6.82
N ASP A 66 12.85 4.61 -7.97
CA ASP A 66 13.59 3.37 -8.14
C ASP A 66 14.07 3.21 -9.58
N THR A 67 15.25 2.59 -9.72
CA THR A 67 15.89 2.32 -11.03
C THR A 67 15.11 1.33 -11.89
N THR A 68 14.27 0.48 -11.30
CA THR A 68 13.45 -0.46 -12.08
C THR A 68 12.40 0.27 -12.93
N PHE A 69 11.95 1.46 -12.51
CA PHE A 69 10.95 2.23 -13.26
C PHE A 69 11.48 2.80 -14.57
N ASP A 70 12.80 2.97 -14.72
CA ASP A 70 13.41 3.52 -15.93
C ASP A 70 13.25 2.59 -17.15
N PHE A 71 13.02 1.29 -16.91
CA PHE A 71 12.77 0.30 -17.96
C PHE A 71 11.39 0.48 -18.64
N GLU A 72 10.41 1.08 -17.95
CA GLU A 72 9.05 1.30 -18.47
C GLU A 72 8.92 2.56 -19.35
N ARG A 73 10.03 3.25 -19.65
CA ARG A 73 10.02 4.50 -20.43
C ARG A 73 9.50 4.31 -21.87
N LEU A 74 8.79 5.32 -22.37
CA LEU A 74 8.35 5.37 -23.76
C LEU A 74 9.55 5.63 -24.69
N ARG A 75 9.73 4.77 -25.70
CA ARG A 75 10.78 4.93 -26.71
C ARG A 75 10.19 5.59 -27.95
N HIS A 76 10.68 6.77 -28.30
CA HIS A 76 10.25 7.51 -29.50
C HIS A 76 11.06 7.15 -30.76
N ARG A 77 12.26 6.59 -30.59
CA ARG A 77 13.09 6.09 -31.69
C ARG A 77 12.98 4.57 -31.78
N PRO A 78 12.50 4.01 -32.90
CA PRO A 78 12.51 2.57 -33.10
C PRO A 78 13.93 2.07 -33.38
N VAL A 79 14.19 0.83 -33.01
CA VAL A 79 15.42 0.09 -33.35
C VAL A 79 15.04 -0.96 -34.39
N LYS A 80 15.96 -1.26 -35.32
CA LYS A 80 15.77 -2.37 -36.26
C LYS A 80 15.58 -3.67 -35.48
N TYR A 81 14.67 -4.51 -35.94
CA TYR A 81 14.43 -5.80 -35.31
C TYR A 81 15.71 -6.66 -35.33
N ASP A 82 16.07 -7.17 -34.17
CA ASP A 82 17.11 -8.18 -33.96
C ASP A 82 16.57 -9.24 -33.01
N ARG A 83 16.68 -10.51 -33.41
CA ARG A 83 16.17 -11.66 -32.67
C ARG A 83 16.91 -11.85 -31.34
N GLU A 84 18.23 -11.66 -31.31
CA GLU A 84 19.02 -11.84 -30.08
C GLU A 84 18.71 -10.72 -29.08
N LEU A 85 18.58 -9.48 -29.56
CA LEU A 85 18.12 -8.36 -28.74
C LEU A 85 16.71 -8.62 -28.14
N MET A 86 15.78 -9.17 -28.92
CA MET A 86 14.44 -9.47 -28.42
C MET A 86 14.47 -10.57 -27.35
N LYS A 87 15.24 -11.64 -27.55
CA LYS A 87 15.39 -12.73 -26.56
C LYS A 87 15.96 -12.21 -25.24
N THR A 88 17.01 -11.40 -25.29
CA THR A 88 17.64 -10.82 -24.09
C THR A 88 16.69 -9.86 -23.39
N THR A 89 15.92 -9.06 -24.15
CA THR A 89 14.93 -8.13 -23.60
C THR A 89 13.83 -8.86 -22.82
N VAL A 90 13.24 -9.93 -23.38
CA VAL A 90 12.17 -10.69 -22.71
C VAL A 90 12.67 -11.31 -21.39
N ARG A 91 13.85 -11.95 -21.39
CA ARG A 91 14.47 -12.50 -20.17
C ARG A 91 14.76 -11.40 -19.14
N THR A 92 15.23 -10.24 -19.59
CA THR A 92 15.53 -9.11 -18.71
C THR A 92 14.26 -8.55 -18.08
N MET A 93 13.15 -8.48 -18.82
CA MET A 93 11.87 -8.00 -18.29
C MET A 93 11.37 -8.83 -17.11
N GLU A 94 11.44 -10.16 -17.20
CA GLU A 94 11.07 -11.07 -16.10
C GLU A 94 11.94 -10.82 -14.86
N ARG A 95 13.26 -10.69 -15.06
CA ARG A 95 14.20 -10.43 -13.96
C ARG A 95 13.95 -9.07 -13.30
N VAL A 96 13.70 -8.02 -14.09
CA VAL A 96 13.38 -6.68 -13.58
C VAL A 96 12.09 -6.70 -12.75
N GLN A 97 11.07 -7.44 -13.20
CA GLN A 97 9.81 -7.58 -12.47
C GLN A 97 10.01 -8.25 -11.11
N GLN A 98 10.79 -9.33 -11.03
CA GLN A 98 11.13 -9.99 -9.76
C GLN A 98 11.85 -9.05 -8.78
N ILE A 99 12.81 -8.25 -9.28
CA ILE A 99 13.54 -7.28 -8.46
C ILE A 99 12.60 -6.20 -7.94
N LYS A 100 11.71 -5.69 -8.79
CA LYS A 100 10.71 -4.69 -8.44
C LYS A 100 9.77 -5.19 -7.35
N GLU A 101 9.21 -6.40 -7.51
CA GLU A 101 8.33 -7.01 -6.50
C GLU A 101 9.02 -7.22 -5.16
N ALA A 102 10.28 -7.69 -5.17
CA ALA A 102 11.06 -7.86 -3.95
C ALA A 102 11.32 -6.51 -3.24
N ARG A 103 11.61 -5.44 -4.00
CA ARG A 103 11.81 -4.08 -3.46
C ARG A 103 10.51 -3.49 -2.91
N GLU A 104 9.40 -3.65 -3.63
CA GLU A 104 8.07 -3.20 -3.18
C GLU A 104 7.65 -3.91 -1.89
N LYS A 105 7.90 -5.22 -1.79
CA LYS A 105 7.63 -6.00 -0.57
C LYS A 105 8.43 -5.47 0.62
N ARG A 106 9.74 -5.27 0.46
CA ARG A 106 10.60 -4.69 1.52
C ARG A 106 10.14 -3.30 1.95
N PHE A 107 9.71 -2.46 1.00
CA PHE A 107 9.18 -1.14 1.32
C PHE A 107 7.88 -1.22 2.14
N TRP A 108 7.01 -2.18 1.81
CA TRP A 108 5.80 -2.44 2.58
C TRP A 108 6.10 -2.96 3.99
N GLU A 109 7.03 -3.91 4.12
CA GLU A 109 7.44 -4.48 5.42
C GLU A 109 7.94 -3.39 6.37
N LYS A 110 8.89 -2.56 5.93
CA LYS A 110 9.40 -1.42 6.71
C LYS A 110 8.30 -0.43 7.12
N ARG A 111 7.29 -0.24 6.28
CA ARG A 111 6.17 0.65 6.57
C ARG A 111 5.19 0.05 7.59
N MET A 112 5.12 -1.28 7.68
CA MET A 112 4.22 -2.00 8.58
C MET A 112 4.86 -2.39 9.90
N GLU A 113 6.18 -2.49 9.96
CA GLU A 113 7.00 -2.77 11.14
C GLU A 113 6.55 -2.03 12.43
N PRO A 114 6.31 -0.69 12.42
CA PRO A 114 5.91 0.00 13.65
C PRO A 114 4.51 -0.37 14.18
N ASN A 115 3.65 -0.98 13.36
CA ASN A 115 2.28 -1.27 13.77
C ASN A 115 2.21 -2.33 14.88
N ALA A 116 3.14 -3.29 14.90
CA ALA A 116 3.15 -4.35 15.90
C ALA A 116 3.38 -3.80 17.33
N ALA A 117 4.23 -2.77 17.47
CA ALA A 117 4.45 -2.11 18.75
C ALA A 117 3.21 -1.33 19.20
N VAL A 118 2.56 -0.62 18.26
CA VAL A 118 1.33 0.13 18.52
C VAL A 118 0.17 -0.79 18.89
N GLU A 119 0.07 -1.96 18.24
CA GLU A 119 -0.93 -2.98 18.54
C GLU A 119 -0.73 -3.53 19.96
N LYS A 120 0.49 -3.94 20.30
CA LYS A 120 0.81 -4.40 21.66
C LYS A 120 0.48 -3.37 22.74
N GLU A 121 0.76 -2.09 22.50
CA GLU A 121 0.44 -1.01 23.44
C GLU A 121 -1.08 -0.85 23.60
N ARG A 122 -1.83 -0.93 22.50
CA ARG A 122 -3.30 -0.90 22.52
C ARG A 122 -3.89 -2.08 23.25
N ASP A 123 -3.39 -3.29 23.00
CA ASP A 123 -3.87 -4.51 23.65
C ASP A 123 -3.63 -4.45 25.16
N LEU A 124 -2.46 -3.97 25.59
CA LEU A 124 -2.17 -3.75 27.01
C LEU A 124 -3.10 -2.71 27.63
N ALA A 125 -3.40 -1.62 26.92
CA ALA A 125 -4.35 -0.60 27.37
C ALA A 125 -5.78 -1.16 27.48
N GLU A 126 -6.21 -1.97 26.50
CA GLU A 126 -7.52 -2.61 26.48
C GLU A 126 -7.67 -3.63 27.61
N VAL A 127 -6.66 -4.47 27.84
CA VAL A 127 -6.65 -5.39 28.99
C VAL A 127 -6.76 -4.62 30.29
N ASN A 128 -5.95 -3.57 30.49
CA ASN A 128 -5.98 -2.78 31.72
C ASN A 128 -7.33 -2.09 31.97
N GLN A 129 -8.00 -1.60 30.93
CA GLN A 129 -9.31 -0.95 31.04
C GLN A 129 -10.47 -1.97 31.14
N GLY A 130 -10.33 -3.13 30.50
CA GLY A 130 -11.34 -4.16 30.36
C GLY A 130 -11.27 -5.29 31.39
N LEU A 131 -10.39 -5.19 32.40
CA LEU A 131 -10.23 -6.22 33.46
C LEU A 131 -11.57 -6.62 34.12
N ASP A 132 -12.49 -5.67 34.27
CA ASP A 132 -13.81 -5.87 34.88
C ASP A 132 -14.75 -6.77 34.06
N LEU A 133 -14.52 -6.85 32.75
CA LEU A 133 -15.29 -7.71 31.83
C LEU A 133 -14.86 -9.19 31.95
N ILE A 134 -13.65 -9.44 32.45
CA ILE A 134 -13.06 -10.77 32.59
C ILE A 134 -13.24 -11.31 34.01
N MET A 135 -13.04 -10.46 35.02
CA MET A 135 -13.19 -10.82 36.43
C MET A 135 -14.18 -9.89 37.13
N HIS A 136 -15.14 -10.47 37.85
CA HIS A 136 -16.08 -9.71 38.65
C HIS A 136 -15.32 -8.82 39.68
N PRO A 137 -15.71 -7.54 39.87
CA PRO A 137 -14.95 -6.57 40.68
C PRO A 137 -14.64 -7.01 42.12
N LEU A 138 -15.48 -7.86 42.71
CA LEU A 138 -15.24 -8.44 44.05
C LEU A 138 -14.06 -9.42 44.05
N ALA A 139 -13.98 -10.31 43.05
CA ALA A 139 -12.88 -11.26 42.89
C ALA A 139 -11.55 -10.55 42.60
N GLN A 140 -11.59 -9.42 41.90
CA GLN A 140 -10.40 -8.57 41.71
C GLN A 140 -9.90 -7.94 43.02
N LYS A 141 -10.80 -7.46 43.88
CA LYS A 141 -10.42 -6.90 45.19
C LYS A 141 -9.76 -7.96 46.08
N GLU A 142 -10.22 -9.20 46.02
CA GLU A 142 -9.63 -10.31 46.77
C GLU A 142 -8.23 -10.67 46.27
N THR A 143 -8.05 -10.82 44.95
CA THR A 143 -6.72 -11.08 44.36
C THR A 143 -5.73 -9.95 44.63
N GLN A 144 -6.16 -8.69 44.57
CA GLN A 144 -5.34 -7.53 44.94
C GLN A 144 -4.91 -7.54 46.42
N LYS A 145 -5.79 -7.95 47.34
CA LYS A 145 -5.45 -8.10 48.77
C LYS A 145 -4.40 -9.21 48.97
N ILE A 146 -4.54 -10.34 48.29
CA ILE A 146 -3.59 -11.46 48.35
C ILE A 146 -2.22 -11.02 47.81
N ALA A 147 -2.19 -10.33 46.66
CA ALA A 147 -0.96 -9.82 46.05
C ALA A 147 -0.24 -8.79 46.94
N LYS A 148 -0.97 -7.87 47.59
CA LYS A 148 -0.40 -6.91 48.55
C LYS A 148 0.24 -7.62 49.76
N ARG A 149 -0.45 -8.61 50.32
CA ARG A 149 0.08 -9.42 51.44
C ARG A 149 1.34 -10.19 51.06
N ALA A 150 1.41 -10.72 49.84
CA ALA A 150 2.59 -11.41 49.34
C ALA A 150 3.80 -10.48 49.20
N LYS A 151 3.61 -9.26 48.65
CA LYS A 151 4.68 -8.25 48.52
C LYS A 151 5.27 -7.80 49.86
N VAL A 152 4.43 -7.60 50.87
CA VAL A 152 4.88 -7.23 52.22
C VAL A 152 5.75 -8.34 52.82
N LYS A 153 5.32 -9.60 52.71
CA LYS A 153 6.09 -10.76 53.21
C LYS A 153 7.45 -10.94 52.52
N THR A 154 7.56 -10.59 51.23
CA THR A 154 8.83 -10.62 50.51
C THR A 154 9.76 -9.47 50.90
N ALA A 155 9.20 -8.29 51.24
CA ALA A 155 9.98 -7.14 51.69
C ALA A 155 10.48 -7.28 53.14
N GLU A 156 9.76 -7.99 53.99
CA GLU A 156 10.20 -8.34 55.35
C GLU A 156 11.27 -9.45 55.40
N LYS A 157 11.47 -10.16 54.29
CA LYS A 157 12.45 -11.26 54.17
C LYS A 157 13.74 -10.87 53.43
N ALA A 158 13.79 -9.68 52.85
CA ALA A 158 14.97 -9.11 52.20
C ALA A 158 15.65 -8.13 53.17
#